data_AF-A0A940KR42-F1
#
_entry.id   AF-A0A940KR42-F1
#
_cell.length_a   1.000
_cell.length_b   1.000
_cell.length_c   1.000
_cell.angle_alpha   90.00
_cell.angle_beta   90.00
_cell.angle_gamma   90.00
#
_symmetry.space_group_name_H-M   'P 1'
#
loop_
_entity.id
_entity.type
_entity.pdbx_description
1 polymer ?
#
loop_
_entity_poly.entity_id
_entity_poly.type
_entity_poly.pdbx_seq_one_letter_code
_entity_poly.pdbx_strand_id
1 'polypeptide(L)'
;RQEYYTSQLRPSHVDIIKKAEHEKSLLEWVNDWLERMPFFEEQENWKDFEVHEAEEAPHPFWAEYRYCYQQSLSDTEKANLIAFDTTFLGKGEQAQRSLSPKATRAALFISIYRGYPVLQLPFQLLNGLLEIDEQLSSWRYRHMNMVHRMIGTRIGTGGSTGKDYLKSAADKHYIFREIAQLNSFLIERRKLPVLPVAVEKRLGFVGAS
;
A
#
# COMPACT_ATOMS: atom_id res chain seq x y z
N ARG A 1 4.67 0.64 -25.62
CA ARG A 1 3.67 1.50 -24.89
C ARG A 1 4.26 2.87 -24.53
N GLN A 2 5.54 2.98 -24.15
CA GLN A 2 6.24 4.27 -23.99
C GLN A 2 6.36 5.06 -25.32
N GLU A 3 6.70 4.39 -26.41
CA GLU A 3 6.93 5.02 -27.73
C GLU A 3 5.73 5.83 -28.28
N TYR A 4 4.50 5.44 -27.94
CA TYR A 4 3.29 6.09 -28.46
C TYR A 4 3.03 7.46 -27.82
N TYR A 5 3.27 7.64 -26.52
CA TYR A 5 3.04 8.94 -25.89
C TYR A 5 4.19 9.92 -26.16
N THR A 6 5.43 9.42 -26.27
CA THR A 6 6.61 10.26 -26.55
C THR A 6 6.64 10.76 -27.99
N SER A 7 6.08 10.01 -28.95
CA SER A 7 6.05 10.41 -30.37
C SER A 7 5.10 11.58 -30.67
N GLN A 8 4.17 11.90 -29.76
CA GLN A 8 3.22 13.01 -29.90
C GLN A 8 3.74 14.32 -29.29
N LEU A 9 4.95 14.32 -28.74
CA LEU A 9 5.49 15.43 -27.96
C LEU A 9 6.67 16.11 -28.66
N ARG A 10 6.87 17.39 -28.35
CA ARG A 10 8.07 18.13 -28.77
C ARG A 10 9.30 17.52 -28.09
N PRO A 11 10.49 17.51 -28.74
CA PRO A 11 11.70 16.97 -28.15
C PRO A 11 12.01 17.50 -26.75
N SER A 12 11.84 18.81 -26.52
CA SER A 12 12.04 19.43 -25.21
C SER A 12 11.10 18.89 -24.12
N HIS A 13 9.87 18.48 -24.46
CA HIS A 13 8.96 17.85 -23.50
C HIS A 13 9.29 16.38 -23.27
N VAL A 14 9.78 15.68 -24.29
CA VAL A 14 10.27 14.30 -24.15
C VAL A 14 11.42 14.25 -23.16
N ASP A 15 12.34 15.20 -23.21
CA ASP A 15 13.47 15.26 -22.28
C ASP A 15 13.02 15.51 -20.83
N ILE A 16 12.02 16.37 -20.62
CA ILE A 16 11.41 16.60 -19.29
C ILE A 16 10.80 15.30 -18.75
N ILE A 17 10.04 14.58 -19.58
CA ILE A 17 9.39 13.33 -19.15
C ILE A 17 10.43 12.26 -18.87
N LYS A 18 11.42 12.09 -19.75
CA LYS A 18 12.51 11.13 -19.51
C LYS A 18 13.24 11.45 -18.22
N LYS A 19 13.53 12.72 -17.94
CA LYS A 19 14.14 13.11 -16.68
C LYS A 19 13.25 12.70 -15.50
N ALA A 20 11.96 12.99 -15.55
CA ALA A 20 11.01 12.61 -14.50
C ALA A 20 10.84 11.09 -14.34
N GLU A 21 10.93 10.30 -15.42
CA GLU A 21 10.86 8.83 -15.38
C GLU A 21 12.10 8.19 -14.71
N HIS A 22 13.24 8.87 -14.70
CA HIS A 22 14.45 8.40 -14.02
C HIS A 22 14.57 8.93 -12.58
N GLU A 23 13.76 9.92 -12.23
CA GLU A 23 13.68 10.43 -10.86
C GLU A 23 12.88 9.47 -9.98
N LYS A 24 13.24 9.45 -8.70
CA LYS A 24 12.57 8.60 -7.73
C LYS A 24 11.14 9.06 -7.51
N SER A 25 10.21 8.14 -7.75
CA SER A 25 8.77 8.34 -7.62
C SER A 25 8.33 8.54 -6.16
N LEU A 26 7.17 9.17 -5.96
CA LEU A 26 6.57 9.30 -4.64
C LEU A 26 6.38 7.94 -3.95
N LEU A 27 6.02 6.91 -4.70
CA LEU A 27 5.82 5.55 -4.17
C LEU A 27 7.13 4.97 -3.62
N GLU A 28 8.25 5.16 -4.32
CA GLU A 28 9.57 4.74 -3.85
C GLU A 28 10.03 5.55 -2.62
N TRP A 29 9.71 6.85 -2.56
CA TRP A 29 9.99 7.65 -1.36
C TRP A 29 9.18 7.18 -0.14
N VAL A 30 7.91 6.83 -0.35
CA VAL A 30 7.04 6.28 0.68
C VAL A 30 7.52 4.91 1.13
N ASN A 31 7.96 4.04 0.20
CA ASN A 31 8.57 2.75 0.52
C ASN A 31 9.74 2.95 1.50
N ASP A 32 10.71 3.77 1.12
CA ASP A 32 11.90 3.99 1.95
C ASP A 32 11.58 4.62 3.29
N TRP A 33 10.57 5.49 3.35
CA TRP A 33 10.11 6.07 4.61
C TRP A 33 9.48 5.02 5.52
N LEU A 34 8.64 4.13 4.99
CA LEU A 34 8.05 3.02 5.74
C LEU A 34 9.11 2.03 6.26
N GLU A 35 10.16 1.77 5.47
CA GLU A 35 11.26 0.89 5.89
C GLU A 35 12.06 1.41 7.09
N ARG A 36 11.99 2.71 7.38
CA ARG A 36 12.66 3.36 8.52
C ARG A 36 11.83 3.35 9.80
N MET A 37 10.71 2.63 9.84
CA MET A 37 9.88 2.58 11.05
C MET A 37 10.68 1.98 12.23
N PRO A 38 10.87 2.70 13.35
CA PRO A 38 11.92 2.39 14.32
C PRO A 38 11.55 1.30 15.33
N PHE A 39 10.26 0.95 15.46
CA PHE A 39 9.78 0.19 16.62
C PHE A 39 10.23 -1.26 16.65
N PHE A 40 10.50 -1.88 15.49
CA PHE A 40 10.87 -3.30 15.42
C PHE A 40 12.37 -3.57 15.58
N GLU A 41 13.22 -2.54 15.55
CA GLU A 41 14.68 -2.69 15.66
C GLU A 41 15.14 -2.66 17.13
N GLU A 42 14.28 -2.16 18.04
CA GLU A 42 14.58 -2.02 19.46
C GLU A 42 14.12 -3.25 20.26
N GLN A 43 14.92 -4.32 20.21
CA GLN A 43 14.60 -5.64 20.80
C GLN A 43 14.24 -5.58 22.30
N GLU A 44 14.85 -4.69 23.06
CA GLU A 44 14.57 -4.49 24.49
C GLU A 44 13.11 -4.13 24.78
N ASN A 45 12.44 -3.43 23.85
CA ASN A 45 11.03 -3.06 24.03
C ASN A 45 10.08 -4.25 23.85
N TRP A 46 10.56 -5.36 23.29
CA TRP A 46 9.77 -6.54 22.92
C TRP A 46 10.13 -7.80 23.73
N LYS A 47 11.03 -7.68 24.72
CA LYS A 47 11.50 -8.82 25.53
C LYS A 47 10.38 -9.60 26.24
N ASP A 48 9.31 -8.90 26.61
CA ASP A 48 8.15 -9.47 27.32
C ASP A 48 6.99 -9.80 26.37
N PHE A 49 7.22 -9.80 25.04
CA PHE A 49 6.18 -10.08 24.05
C PHE A 49 6.04 -11.59 23.84
N GLU A 50 4.88 -12.12 24.23
CA GLU A 50 4.54 -13.53 24.07
C GLU A 50 3.98 -13.83 22.68
N VAL A 51 4.28 -15.02 22.16
CA VAL A 51 3.76 -15.52 20.88
C VAL A 51 3.06 -16.86 21.11
N HIS A 52 1.90 -17.06 20.49
CA HIS A 52 1.16 -18.32 20.62
C HIS A 52 1.84 -19.48 19.88
N GLU A 53 2.37 -19.20 18.69
CA GLU A 53 3.05 -20.19 17.86
C GLU A 53 4.40 -19.63 17.40
N ALA A 54 5.45 -20.41 17.64
CA ALA A 54 6.80 -20.07 17.20
C ALA A 54 6.92 -20.35 15.69
N GLU A 55 6.43 -19.39 14.89
CA GLU A 55 6.59 -19.42 13.44
C GLU A 55 7.80 -18.61 12.98
N GLU A 56 8.41 -19.05 11.87
CA GLU A 56 9.50 -18.32 11.22
C GLU A 56 8.97 -17.01 10.61
N ALA A 57 9.19 -15.92 11.33
CA ALA A 57 8.85 -14.56 10.95
C ALA A 57 10.01 -13.59 11.24
N PRO A 58 10.10 -12.45 10.52
CA PRO A 58 11.16 -11.46 10.73
C PRO A 58 11.19 -10.82 12.13
N HIS A 59 10.10 -10.91 12.90
CA HIS A 59 9.97 -10.36 14.25
C HIS A 59 8.83 -11.09 14.99
N PRO A 60 8.91 -11.29 16.33
CA PRO A 60 7.89 -11.99 17.12
C PRO A 60 6.46 -11.46 16.91
N PHE A 61 6.31 -10.14 16.86
CA PHE A 61 5.04 -9.48 16.51
C PHE A 61 4.37 -10.03 15.25
N TRP A 62 5.14 -10.32 14.18
CA TRP A 62 4.57 -10.78 12.91
C TRP A 62 4.17 -12.26 12.94
N ALA A 63 4.84 -13.08 13.76
CA ALA A 63 4.38 -14.45 14.03
C ALA A 63 3.03 -14.41 14.77
N GLU A 64 2.94 -13.58 15.81
CA GLU A 64 1.70 -13.42 16.57
C GLU A 64 0.56 -12.82 15.74
N TYR A 65 0.84 -11.76 14.96
CA TYR A 65 -0.17 -11.16 14.08
C TYR A 65 -0.67 -12.16 13.02
N ARG A 66 0.22 -12.99 12.47
CA ARG A 66 -0.16 -14.04 11.52
C ARG A 66 -1.09 -15.06 12.18
N TYR A 67 -0.78 -15.49 13.40
CA TYR A 67 -1.65 -16.36 14.19
C TYR A 67 -3.03 -15.71 14.41
N CYS A 68 -3.09 -14.47 14.89
CA CYS A 68 -4.36 -13.75 15.07
C CYS A 68 -5.14 -13.62 13.75
N TYR A 69 -4.44 -13.36 12.63
CA TYR A 69 -5.05 -13.31 11.31
C TYR A 69 -5.64 -14.65 10.91
N GLN A 70 -4.89 -15.75 11.04
CA GLN A 70 -5.38 -17.10 10.79
C GLN A 70 -6.64 -17.44 11.59
N GLN A 71 -6.69 -17.10 12.88
CA GLN A 71 -7.86 -17.34 13.73
C GLN A 71 -9.06 -16.45 13.37
N SER A 72 -8.84 -15.35 12.64
CA SER A 72 -9.90 -14.47 12.17
C SER A 72 -10.57 -14.95 10.87
N LEU A 73 -9.91 -15.82 10.11
CA LEU A 73 -10.37 -16.28 8.80
C LEU A 73 -11.39 -17.40 8.93
N SER A 74 -12.39 -17.39 8.05
CA SER A 74 -13.25 -18.55 7.83
C SER A 74 -12.52 -19.66 7.06
N ASP A 75 -13.07 -20.87 7.05
CA ASP A 75 -12.48 -22.01 6.31
C ASP A 75 -12.28 -21.72 4.82
N THR A 76 -13.17 -20.93 4.21
CA THR A 76 -13.08 -20.52 2.80
C THR A 76 -12.00 -19.49 2.55
N GLU A 77 -11.59 -18.75 3.57
CA GLU A 77 -10.61 -17.65 3.46
C GLU A 77 -9.20 -18.08 3.87
N LYS A 78 -9.01 -19.32 4.35
CA LYS A 78 -7.69 -19.84 4.76
C LYS A 78 -6.63 -19.74 3.66
N ALA A 79 -7.03 -19.75 2.38
CA ALA A 79 -6.12 -19.51 1.25
C ALA A 79 -5.44 -18.12 1.30
N ASN A 80 -6.05 -17.13 1.98
CA ASN A 80 -5.49 -15.80 2.16
C ASN A 80 -4.20 -15.81 3.00
N LEU A 81 -3.93 -16.87 3.77
CA LEU A 81 -2.64 -17.02 4.46
C LEU A 81 -1.45 -17.08 3.51
N ILE A 82 -1.64 -17.64 2.31
CA ILE A 82 -0.60 -17.65 1.28
C ILE A 82 -0.30 -16.20 0.86
N ALA A 83 -1.35 -15.40 0.63
CA ALA A 83 -1.19 -13.99 0.28
C ALA A 83 -0.53 -13.19 1.41
N PHE A 84 -0.84 -13.50 2.68
CA PHE A 84 -0.19 -12.93 3.84
C PHE A 84 1.31 -13.28 3.84
N ASP A 85 1.66 -14.55 3.68
CA ASP A 85 3.03 -15.04 3.72
C ASP A 85 3.90 -14.45 2.61
N THR A 86 3.36 -14.35 1.38
CA THR A 86 4.06 -13.70 0.28
C THR A 86 4.23 -12.20 0.51
N THR A 87 3.29 -11.56 1.19
CA THR A 87 3.28 -10.09 1.34
C THR A 87 4.11 -9.59 2.52
N PHE A 88 3.99 -10.24 3.67
CA PHE A 88 4.65 -9.80 4.89
C PHE A 88 5.89 -10.62 5.21
N LEU A 89 5.94 -11.91 4.85
CA LEU A 89 7.12 -12.75 5.14
C LEU A 89 8.05 -12.88 3.94
N GLY A 90 7.61 -12.44 2.75
CA GLY A 90 8.38 -12.54 1.51
C GLY A 90 8.52 -13.96 0.99
N LYS A 91 7.65 -14.89 1.43
CA LYS A 91 7.68 -16.31 1.02
C LYS A 91 7.06 -16.48 -0.38
N GLY A 92 7.78 -17.14 -1.29
CA GLY A 92 7.31 -17.47 -2.63
C GLY A 92 7.73 -16.48 -3.73
N GLU A 93 7.12 -16.61 -4.91
CA GLU A 93 7.45 -15.78 -6.07
C GLU A 93 6.93 -14.35 -5.89
N GLN A 94 7.85 -13.41 -5.72
CA GLN A 94 7.50 -12.01 -5.63
C GLN A 94 7.23 -11.50 -7.05
N ALA A 95 5.94 -11.39 -7.41
CA ALA A 95 5.54 -10.55 -8.54
C ALA A 95 6.16 -9.15 -8.38
N GLN A 96 6.28 -8.41 -9.48
CA GLN A 96 6.86 -7.05 -9.49
C GLN A 96 6.04 -6.11 -8.57
N ARG A 97 6.40 -6.09 -7.28
CA ARG A 97 5.81 -5.28 -6.21
C ARG A 97 6.56 -3.96 -6.12
N SER A 98 5.82 -2.93 -5.73
CA SER A 98 6.35 -1.59 -5.56
C SER A 98 6.76 -1.33 -4.11
N LEU A 99 6.10 -1.97 -3.15
CA LEU A 99 6.44 -1.92 -1.73
C LEU A 99 7.21 -3.18 -1.32
N SER A 100 8.29 -2.99 -0.57
CA SER A 100 9.04 -4.09 0.02
C SER A 100 8.23 -4.78 1.14
N PRO A 101 8.57 -6.02 1.52
CA PRO A 101 7.95 -6.67 2.67
C PRO A 101 8.13 -5.88 3.98
N LYS A 102 9.27 -5.17 4.15
CA LYS A 102 9.51 -4.32 5.34
C LYS A 102 8.57 -3.10 5.33
N ALA A 103 8.42 -2.44 4.19
CA ALA A 103 7.50 -1.31 4.04
C ALA A 103 6.04 -1.72 4.26
N THR A 104 5.64 -2.87 3.69
CA THR A 104 4.28 -3.41 3.81
C THR A 104 3.93 -3.74 5.26
N ARG A 105 4.87 -4.35 6.00
CA ARG A 105 4.74 -4.57 7.45
C ARG A 105 4.54 -3.26 8.20
N ALA A 106 5.35 -2.24 7.94
CA ALA A 106 5.20 -0.93 8.58
C ALA A 106 3.84 -0.27 8.27
N ALA A 107 3.40 -0.29 7.00
CA ALA A 107 2.13 0.28 6.59
C ALA A 107 0.92 -0.42 7.24
N LEU A 108 0.96 -1.76 7.34
CA LEU A 108 -0.08 -2.50 8.05
C LEU A 108 -0.07 -2.16 9.55
N PHE A 109 1.11 -2.10 10.18
CA PHE A 109 1.24 -1.74 11.59
C PHE A 109 0.66 -0.34 11.89
N ILE A 110 0.99 0.65 11.05
CA ILE A 110 0.39 2.00 11.11
C ILE A 110 -1.14 1.91 11.02
N SER A 111 -1.67 1.09 10.12
CA SER A 111 -3.12 0.99 9.87
C SER A 111 -3.89 0.37 11.04
N ILE A 112 -3.36 -0.69 11.63
CA ILE A 112 -4.00 -1.41 12.76
C ILE A 112 -3.88 -0.63 14.07
N TYR A 113 -2.77 0.08 14.30
CA TYR A 113 -2.48 0.83 15.52
C TYR A 113 -2.63 2.36 15.38
N ARG A 114 -3.34 2.84 14.34
CA ARG A 114 -3.63 4.26 14.09
C ARG A 114 -4.24 5.06 15.26
N GLY A 115 -4.71 4.39 16.32
CA GLY A 115 -5.20 5.04 17.53
C GLY A 115 -4.10 5.71 18.35
N TYR A 116 -2.85 5.26 18.20
CA TYR A 116 -1.72 5.85 18.91
C TYR A 116 -1.29 7.18 18.28
N PRO A 117 -1.01 8.22 19.09
CA PRO A 117 -0.67 9.57 18.62
C PRO A 117 0.41 9.61 17.53
N VAL A 118 1.51 8.89 17.72
CA VAL A 118 2.65 8.88 16.78
C VAL A 118 2.26 8.30 15.42
N LEU A 119 1.23 7.44 15.35
CA LEU A 119 0.79 6.77 14.13
C LEU A 119 -0.36 7.49 13.42
N GLN A 120 -0.94 8.55 14.02
CA GLN A 120 -2.06 9.28 13.43
C GLN A 120 -1.68 9.97 12.11
N LEU A 121 -0.58 10.75 12.11
CA LEU A 121 -0.11 11.42 10.89
C LEU A 121 0.39 10.44 9.82
N PRO A 122 1.18 9.40 10.16
CA PRO A 122 1.49 8.30 9.24
C PRO A 122 0.25 7.69 8.59
N PHE A 123 -0.79 7.41 9.37
CA PHE A 123 -2.04 6.85 8.86
C PHE A 123 -2.77 7.82 7.92
N GLN A 124 -2.84 9.10 8.28
CA GLN A 124 -3.43 10.13 7.42
C GLN A 124 -2.68 10.27 6.09
N LEU A 125 -1.35 10.17 6.10
CA LEU A 125 -0.55 10.16 4.87
C LEU A 125 -0.95 8.98 3.98
N LEU A 126 -0.99 7.76 4.52
CA LEU A 126 -1.37 6.56 3.75
C LEU A 126 -2.78 6.68 3.17
N ASN A 127 -3.74 7.19 3.93
CA ASN A 127 -5.09 7.45 3.42
C ASN A 127 -5.10 8.53 2.34
N GLY A 128 -4.36 9.63 2.52
CA GLY A 128 -4.25 10.69 1.52
C GLY A 128 -3.71 10.17 0.17
N LEU A 129 -2.80 9.20 0.18
CA LEU A 129 -2.32 8.55 -1.04
C LEU A 129 -3.44 7.76 -1.74
N LEU A 130 -4.27 7.04 -0.98
CA LEU A 130 -5.44 6.33 -1.52
C LEU A 130 -6.49 7.30 -2.07
N GLU A 131 -6.72 8.43 -1.38
CA GLU A 131 -7.62 9.49 -1.83
C GLU A 131 -7.14 10.13 -3.14
N ILE A 132 -5.83 10.34 -3.32
CA ILE A 132 -5.26 10.83 -4.59
C ILE A 132 -5.61 9.88 -5.74
N ASP A 133 -5.43 8.57 -5.54
CA ASP A 133 -5.75 7.55 -6.54
C ASP A 133 -7.26 7.52 -6.85
N GLU A 134 -8.11 7.60 -5.83
CA GLU A 134 -9.57 7.65 -5.99
C GLU A 134 -9.99 8.88 -6.82
N GLN A 135 -9.43 10.05 -6.51
CA GLN A 135 -9.76 11.30 -7.18
C GLN A 135 -9.28 11.31 -8.64
N LEU A 136 -8.08 10.78 -8.90
CA LEU A 136 -7.58 10.59 -10.27
C LEU A 136 -8.42 9.59 -11.06
N SER A 137 -8.82 8.48 -10.45
CA SER A 137 -9.70 7.49 -11.08
C SER A 137 -11.07 8.09 -11.41
N SER A 138 -11.66 8.81 -10.45
CA SER A 138 -12.92 9.54 -10.63
C SER A 138 -12.84 10.55 -11.77
N TRP A 139 -11.74 11.30 -11.86
CA TRP A 139 -11.50 12.23 -12.97
C TRP A 139 -11.43 11.49 -14.32
N ARG A 140 -10.67 10.38 -14.40
CA ARG A 140 -10.56 9.57 -15.64
C ARG A 140 -11.91 9.03 -16.09
N TYR A 141 -12.72 8.56 -15.15
CA TYR A 141 -14.05 8.04 -15.44
C TYR A 141 -15.02 9.13 -15.92
N ARG A 142 -15.04 10.29 -15.25
CA ARG A 142 -15.84 11.45 -15.69
C ARG A 142 -15.42 11.92 -17.08
N HIS A 143 -14.12 11.98 -17.35
CA HIS A 143 -13.58 12.31 -18.66
C HIS A 143 -14.00 11.30 -19.74
N MET A 144 -13.89 9.99 -19.45
CA MET A 144 -14.37 8.93 -20.35
C MET A 144 -15.85 9.08 -20.69
N ASN A 145 -16.70 9.35 -19.70
CA ASN A 145 -18.15 9.53 -19.90
C ASN A 145 -18.45 10.76 -20.75
N MET A 146 -17.76 11.88 -20.50
CA MET A 146 -17.86 13.08 -21.31
C MET A 146 -17.47 12.78 -22.77
N VAL A 147 -16.33 12.13 -23.02
CA VAL A 147 -15.89 11.75 -24.37
C VAL A 147 -16.92 10.84 -25.04
N HIS A 148 -17.45 9.85 -24.33
CA HIS A 148 -18.49 8.98 -24.87
C HIS A 148 -19.76 9.74 -25.29
N ARG A 149 -20.18 10.74 -24.49
CA ARG A 149 -21.32 11.60 -24.84
C ARG A 149 -21.05 12.47 -26.07
N MET A 150 -19.81 12.95 -26.25
CA MET A 150 -19.45 13.87 -27.33
C MET A 150 -19.23 13.16 -28.67
N ILE A 151 -18.53 12.02 -28.67
CA ILE A 151 -18.11 11.34 -29.92
C ILE A 151 -18.61 9.90 -30.05
N GLY A 152 -19.35 9.37 -29.07
CA GLY A 152 -19.90 8.02 -29.11
C GLY A 152 -18.82 6.95 -29.11
N THR A 153 -18.79 6.15 -30.19
CA THR A 153 -17.80 5.09 -30.47
C THR A 153 -16.76 5.50 -31.51
N ARG A 154 -16.78 6.77 -31.95
CA ARG A 154 -15.83 7.26 -32.97
C ARG A 154 -14.41 7.26 -32.43
N ILE A 155 -13.46 7.06 -33.34
CA ILE A 155 -12.02 7.17 -33.08
C ILE A 155 -11.72 8.61 -32.66
N GLY A 156 -10.91 8.78 -31.61
CA GLY A 156 -10.48 10.09 -31.14
C GLY A 156 -9.56 10.77 -32.15
N THR A 157 -9.52 12.10 -32.15
CA THR A 157 -8.65 12.87 -33.06
C THR A 157 -7.16 12.58 -32.88
N GLY A 158 -6.76 12.06 -31.71
CA GLY A 158 -5.41 11.55 -31.45
C GLY A 158 -5.14 10.13 -31.96
N GLY A 159 -6.08 9.51 -32.68
CA GLY A 159 -5.93 8.17 -33.26
C GLY A 159 -6.19 7.01 -32.30
N SER A 160 -6.61 7.27 -31.06
CA SER A 160 -7.00 6.22 -30.11
C SER A 160 -8.42 5.71 -30.37
N THR A 161 -8.73 4.51 -29.88
CA THR A 161 -10.09 3.93 -29.91
C THR A 161 -11.13 4.70 -29.07
N GLY A 162 -10.80 5.92 -28.61
CA GLY A 162 -11.67 6.80 -27.86
C GLY A 162 -11.97 6.22 -26.48
N LYS A 163 -13.22 5.81 -26.26
CA LYS A 163 -13.72 5.32 -24.97
C LYS A 163 -12.92 4.12 -24.44
N ASP A 164 -12.60 3.14 -25.29
CA ASP A 164 -11.97 1.90 -24.84
C ASP A 164 -10.53 2.11 -24.39
N TYR A 165 -9.80 3.01 -25.06
CA TYR A 165 -8.49 3.46 -24.62
C TYR A 165 -8.55 4.14 -23.24
N LEU A 166 -9.52 5.03 -23.03
CA LEU A 166 -9.69 5.74 -21.76
C LEU A 166 -10.10 4.80 -20.62
N LYS A 167 -10.95 3.81 -20.91
CA LYS A 167 -11.31 2.75 -19.95
C LYS A 167 -10.08 1.95 -19.52
N SER A 168 -9.28 1.47 -20.48
CA SER A 168 -8.05 0.74 -20.17
C SER A 168 -7.05 1.57 -19.35
N ALA A 169 -6.98 2.88 -19.59
CA ALA A 169 -6.15 3.77 -18.80
C ALA A 169 -6.66 3.92 -17.36
N ALA A 170 -7.99 4.06 -17.16
CA ALA A 170 -8.57 4.11 -15.82
C ALA A 170 -8.26 2.86 -15.00
N ASP A 171 -8.40 1.67 -15.61
CA ASP A 171 -8.19 0.38 -14.93
C ASP A 171 -6.71 0.13 -14.59
N LYS A 172 -5.78 0.67 -15.39
CA LYS A 172 -4.34 0.40 -15.22
C LYS A 172 -3.66 1.30 -14.18
N HIS A 173 -4.16 2.52 -13.99
CA HIS A 173 -3.45 3.57 -13.23
C HIS A 173 -3.89 3.67 -11.77
N TYR A 174 -3.92 2.53 -11.07
CA TYR A 174 -4.11 2.48 -9.61
C TYR A 174 -2.74 2.27 -8.94
N ILE A 175 -2.11 3.36 -8.52
CA ILE A 175 -0.68 3.42 -8.17
C ILE A 175 -0.42 2.84 -6.77
N PHE A 176 -1.26 3.18 -5.80
CA PHE A 176 -1.18 2.79 -4.39
C PHE A 176 -2.01 1.53 -4.08
N ARG A 177 -2.23 0.67 -5.09
CA ARG A 177 -3.00 -0.57 -4.97
C ARG A 177 -2.52 -1.49 -3.84
N GLU A 178 -1.21 -1.52 -3.60
CA GLU A 178 -0.60 -2.36 -2.56
C GLU A 178 -0.95 -1.86 -1.15
N ILE A 179 -1.15 -0.55 -0.97
CA ILE A 179 -1.66 0.02 0.28
C ILE A 179 -3.14 -0.36 0.45
N ALA A 180 -3.95 -0.31 -0.61
CA ALA A 180 -5.36 -0.70 -0.56
C ALA A 180 -5.53 -2.21 -0.25
N GLN A 181 -4.64 -3.05 -0.76
CA GLN A 181 -4.62 -4.49 -0.48
C GLN A 181 -4.38 -4.81 1.00
N LEU A 182 -3.78 -3.89 1.77
CA LEU A 182 -3.58 -4.08 3.22
C LEU A 182 -4.91 -4.26 3.97
N ASN A 183 -6.00 -3.70 3.44
CA ASN A 183 -7.33 -3.84 4.02
C ASN A 183 -7.80 -5.30 4.09
N SER A 184 -7.34 -6.16 3.18
CA SER A 184 -7.63 -7.59 3.18
C SER A 184 -6.99 -8.36 4.35
N PHE A 185 -6.05 -7.73 5.04
CA PHE A 185 -5.32 -8.32 6.18
C PHE A 185 -5.70 -7.69 7.52
N LEU A 186 -6.70 -6.80 7.55
CA LEU A 186 -7.21 -6.21 8.78
C LEU A 186 -8.06 -7.22 9.55
N ILE A 187 -7.89 -7.23 10.88
CA ILE A 187 -8.70 -8.03 11.78
C ILE A 187 -9.45 -7.15 12.78
N GLU A 188 -10.39 -7.75 13.51
CA GLU A 188 -11.10 -7.08 14.59
C GLU A 188 -10.13 -6.52 15.63
N ARG A 189 -10.32 -5.27 16.06
CA ARG A 189 -9.40 -4.59 17.00
C ARG A 189 -9.16 -5.37 18.30
N ARG A 190 -10.18 -6.05 18.82
CA ARG A 190 -10.11 -6.86 20.04
C ARG A 190 -9.24 -8.13 19.90
N LYS A 191 -8.96 -8.54 18.66
CA LYS A 191 -8.12 -9.71 18.32
C LYS A 191 -6.70 -9.29 17.91
N LEU A 192 -6.38 -7.99 17.94
CA LEU A 192 -5.02 -7.53 17.67
C LEU A 192 -4.09 -7.96 18.80
N PRO A 193 -2.81 -8.26 18.50
CA PRO A 193 -1.82 -8.52 19.53
C PRO A 193 -1.73 -7.33 20.51
N VAL A 194 -1.65 -7.62 21.81
CA VAL A 194 -1.43 -6.59 22.83
C VAL A 194 0.03 -6.16 22.77
N LEU A 195 0.28 -4.86 22.69
CA LEU A 195 1.64 -4.35 22.59
C LEU A 195 2.31 -4.35 23.98
N PRO A 196 3.63 -4.59 24.07
CA PRO A 196 4.34 -4.43 25.33
C PRO A 196 4.25 -2.98 25.83
N VAL A 197 4.20 -2.79 27.14
CA VAL A 197 4.10 -1.46 27.78
C VAL A 197 5.20 -0.50 27.29
N ALA A 198 6.41 -1.01 27.04
CA ALA A 198 7.50 -0.22 26.51
C ALA A 198 7.19 0.35 25.11
N VAL A 199 6.60 -0.46 24.22
CA VAL A 199 6.19 -0.03 22.87
C VAL A 199 5.00 0.91 22.95
N GLU A 200 3.99 0.61 23.78
CA GLU A 200 2.82 1.48 23.96
C GLU A 200 3.23 2.88 24.43
N LYS A 201 4.16 2.98 25.38
CA LYS A 201 4.70 4.26 25.85
C LYS A 201 5.40 5.07 24.75
N ARG A 202 6.08 4.40 23.81
CA ARG A 202 6.73 5.07 22.67
C ARG A 202 5.75 5.52 21.60
N LEU A 203 4.66 4.78 21.43
CA LEU A 203 3.59 5.13 20.49
C LEU A 203 2.64 6.20 21.07
N GLY A 204 2.50 6.22 22.39
CA GLY A 204 1.71 7.17 23.17
C GLY A 204 2.36 8.54 23.33
N PHE A 205 1.62 9.46 23.93
CA PHE A 205 2.24 10.67 24.48
C PHE A 205 3.04 10.25 25.72
N VAL A 206 4.30 10.66 25.81
CA VAL A 206 5.24 10.34 26.92
C VAL A 206 4.81 10.94 28.29
N GLY A 207 3.53 11.28 28.48
CA GLY A 207 3.06 12.12 29.60
C GLY A 207 1.76 11.70 30.29
N ALA A 208 1.26 10.46 30.13
CA ALA A 208 0.19 9.96 30.99
C ALA A 208 0.80 9.09 32.10
N SER A 209 1.28 9.76 33.15
CA SER A 209 1.55 9.15 34.47
C SER A 209 0.26 9.07 35.26
#